data_AF-A0A4E9FV33-F1
#
_entry.id   AF-A0A4E9FV33-F1
#
_cell.length_a   1.000
_cell.length_b   1.000
_cell.length_c   1.000
_cell.angle_alpha   90.00
_cell.angle_beta   90.00
_cell.angle_gamma   90.00
#
_symmetry.space_group_name_H-M   'P 1'
#
loop_
_entity.id
_entity.type
_entity.pdbx_description
1 polymer ?
#
loop_
_entity_poly.entity_id
_entity_poly.type
_entity_poly.pdbx_seq_one_letter_code
_entity_poly.pdbx_strand_id
1 'polypeptide(L)'
;MTDNNTTEIQVVLQKEAIDVDDQTMTKISTKSVRGKSEIVQITDESFTDDLIEIDDEMEMSKISNDMVKKLLMCDKNEQKIDENKKTKDSLPKISKEYDEVELLREIAKRPLEWFKNMKDVPDAIAKIYYKDISRRWQQSEIRIKETEELLSNVKYEDRSLEEDRLEILGELLDKATQSFEIFEEHENRKVPYGHRVVLEARLLIVFNNAINLIYKIINEFDKLKGDQVGVNDERDQLRYEIRYCDAVYTEVHERFLKSYLEMEW
;
A
#
# COMPACT_ATOMS: atom_id res chain seq x y z
N MET A 1 -30.33 4.46 -53.40
CA MET A 1 -30.25 5.83 -53.95
C MET A 1 -31.06 6.73 -53.03
N THR A 2 -30.38 7.62 -52.30
CA THR A 2 -30.74 8.99 -51.88
C THR A 2 -32.20 9.31 -51.48
N ASP A 3 -32.53 10.10 -50.46
CA ASP A 3 -31.83 10.77 -49.36
C ASP A 3 -32.93 11.51 -48.56
N ASN A 4 -32.69 11.66 -47.25
CA ASN A 4 -32.96 12.84 -46.42
C ASN A 4 -34.40 13.33 -46.07
N ASN A 5 -34.66 13.25 -44.75
CA ASN A 5 -34.79 14.39 -43.82
C ASN A 5 -36.16 14.87 -43.27
N THR A 6 -36.17 14.87 -41.92
CA THR A 6 -36.63 15.91 -40.97
C THR A 6 -38.04 15.83 -40.34
N THR A 7 -37.98 15.52 -39.04
CA THR A 7 -38.80 15.74 -37.84
C THR A 7 -39.77 16.93 -37.81
N GLU A 8 -40.92 16.75 -37.14
CA GLU A 8 -41.47 17.71 -36.16
C GLU A 8 -42.51 17.05 -35.23
N ILE A 9 -42.37 17.29 -33.92
CA ILE A 9 -43.19 16.75 -32.81
C ILE A 9 -44.22 17.80 -32.39
N GLN A 10 -45.45 17.37 -32.08
CA GLN A 10 -46.51 18.20 -31.51
C GLN A 10 -46.91 17.71 -30.11
N VAL A 11 -46.88 18.62 -29.13
CA VAL A 11 -47.30 18.43 -27.72
C VAL A 11 -48.69 19.02 -27.52
N VAL A 12 -49.55 18.41 -26.69
CA VAL A 12 -50.76 19.03 -26.11
C VAL A 12 -50.89 18.73 -24.61
N LEU A 13 -51.36 19.75 -23.91
CA LEU A 13 -51.42 20.07 -22.47
C LEU A 13 -52.61 19.47 -21.69
N GLN A 14 -52.52 19.53 -20.34
CA GLN A 14 -53.51 20.05 -19.35
C GLN A 14 -52.91 19.80 -17.93
N LYS A 15 -52.57 20.75 -17.04
CA LYS A 15 -53.13 22.00 -16.46
C LYS A 15 -54.14 21.76 -15.32
N GLU A 16 -53.70 22.00 -14.08
CA GLU A 16 -54.54 22.41 -12.96
C GLU A 16 -53.74 23.36 -12.04
N ALA A 17 -54.40 24.38 -11.51
CA ALA A 17 -53.82 25.57 -10.88
C ALA A 17 -54.39 25.78 -9.47
N ILE A 18 -53.56 26.25 -8.53
CA ILE A 18 -53.99 26.97 -7.31
C ILE A 18 -52.99 28.11 -7.06
N ASP A 19 -53.57 29.28 -6.74
CA ASP A 19 -52.98 30.62 -6.68
C ASP A 19 -52.73 31.06 -5.21
N VAL A 20 -52.03 32.19 -5.03
CA VAL A 20 -51.99 33.16 -3.90
C VAL A 20 -50.56 33.55 -3.46
N ASP A 21 -50.12 34.71 -3.99
CA ASP A 21 -49.49 35.89 -3.33
C ASP A 21 -48.48 35.68 -2.18
N ASP A 22 -47.23 36.15 -2.30
CA ASP A 22 -46.86 37.58 -2.18
C ASP A 22 -45.31 37.78 -2.22
N GLN A 23 -44.90 38.75 -3.03
CA GLN A 23 -43.74 39.66 -2.90
C GLN A 23 -42.25 39.21 -2.76
N THR A 24 -41.47 39.80 -3.68
CA THR A 24 -40.05 40.25 -3.63
C THR A 24 -38.91 39.35 -4.13
N MET A 25 -38.58 39.58 -5.41
CA MET A 25 -37.31 39.26 -6.08
C MET A 25 -36.09 39.83 -5.35
N THR A 26 -35.11 38.98 -5.06
CA THR A 26 -33.70 39.39 -5.03
C THR A 26 -32.85 38.41 -5.85
N LYS A 27 -32.21 38.96 -6.89
CA LYS A 27 -31.26 38.31 -7.78
C LYS A 27 -30.10 37.70 -6.99
N ILE A 28 -29.96 36.37 -7.00
CA ILE A 28 -28.69 35.69 -6.73
C ILE A 28 -28.17 35.21 -8.07
N SER A 29 -27.16 35.92 -8.57
CA SER A 29 -26.39 35.53 -9.76
C SER A 29 -25.58 34.28 -9.41
N THR A 30 -26.06 33.11 -9.82
CA THR A 30 -25.30 31.87 -9.76
C THR A 30 -24.22 31.90 -10.84
N LYS A 31 -23.04 32.40 -10.47
CA LYS A 31 -21.82 32.08 -11.20
C LYS A 31 -21.51 30.61 -10.96
N SER A 32 -21.85 29.79 -11.96
CA SER A 32 -21.36 28.43 -12.13
C SER A 32 -19.83 28.46 -12.13
N VAL A 33 -19.21 27.96 -11.05
CA VAL A 33 -17.77 27.72 -10.99
C VAL A 33 -17.54 26.32 -11.54
N ARG A 34 -17.31 26.26 -12.85
CA ARG A 34 -16.90 25.07 -13.59
C ARG A 34 -15.50 24.67 -13.11
N GLY A 35 -15.42 23.56 -12.37
CA GLY A 35 -14.16 22.93 -11.98
C GLY A 35 -13.35 22.56 -13.23
N LYS A 36 -12.07 22.86 -13.22
CA LYS A 36 -11.13 22.52 -14.29
C LYS A 36 -10.92 21.01 -14.25
N SER A 37 -11.52 20.28 -15.18
CA SER A 37 -11.12 18.91 -15.51
C SER A 37 -9.76 18.99 -16.20
N GLU A 38 -8.71 18.60 -15.48
CA GLU A 38 -7.39 18.37 -16.04
C GLU A 38 -7.43 17.07 -16.85
N ILE A 39 -7.13 17.17 -18.14
CA ILE A 39 -7.05 16.05 -19.06
C ILE A 39 -5.70 15.38 -18.79
N VAL A 40 -5.70 14.26 -18.05
CA VAL A 40 -4.52 13.40 -17.92
C VAL A 40 -4.37 12.64 -19.25
N GLN A 41 -3.38 13.02 -20.05
CA GLN A 41 -2.91 12.20 -21.16
C GLN A 41 -2.22 10.97 -20.56
N ILE A 42 -2.84 9.80 -20.71
CA ILE A 42 -2.20 8.53 -20.41
C ILE A 42 -1.21 8.28 -21.55
N THR A 43 0.05 8.64 -21.33
CA THR A 43 1.18 8.10 -22.09
C THR A 43 1.55 6.75 -21.50
N ASP A 44 1.77 5.75 -22.35
CA ASP A 44 2.33 4.45 -21.98
C ASP A 44 3.70 4.66 -21.30
N GLU A 45 3.72 4.76 -19.97
CA GLU A 45 4.94 4.87 -19.18
C GLU A 45 5.54 3.47 -19.00
N SER A 46 6.45 3.12 -19.92
CA SER A 46 7.52 2.18 -19.59
C SER A 46 8.33 2.81 -18.44
N PHE A 47 8.16 2.29 -17.22
CA PHE A 47 8.93 2.72 -16.05
C PHE A 47 10.41 2.38 -16.25
N THR A 48 11.19 3.34 -16.76
CA THR A 48 12.64 3.36 -16.63
C THR A 48 12.97 3.98 -15.28
N ASP A 49 13.81 3.30 -14.50
CA ASP A 49 14.34 3.75 -13.21
C ASP A 49 14.91 5.18 -13.31
N ASP A 50 14.11 6.17 -12.91
CA ASP A 50 14.61 7.53 -12.74
C ASP A 50 15.37 7.60 -11.40
N LEU A 51 16.69 7.57 -11.54
CA LEU A 51 17.72 7.89 -10.56
C LEU A 51 17.47 9.27 -9.95
N ILE A 52 16.75 9.33 -8.83
CA ILE A 52 16.85 10.46 -7.91
C ILE A 52 17.99 10.12 -6.95
N GLU A 53 19.18 10.66 -7.24
CA GLU A 53 20.34 10.68 -6.35
C GLU A 53 19.97 11.44 -5.06
N ILE A 54 19.63 10.70 -4.00
CA ILE A 54 19.56 11.23 -2.64
C ILE A 54 20.93 11.02 -2.00
N ASP A 55 21.77 12.04 -2.05
CA ASP A 55 23.16 12.03 -1.55
C ASP A 55 23.23 11.71 -0.03
N ASP A 56 22.13 11.88 0.72
CA ASP A 56 22.01 11.52 2.14
C ASP A 56 21.87 10.01 2.40
N GLU A 57 21.54 9.20 1.39
CA GLU A 57 21.46 7.73 1.52
C GLU A 57 22.86 7.10 1.67
N MET A 58 23.91 7.74 1.17
CA MET A 58 25.25 7.16 1.12
C MET A 58 25.97 7.13 2.47
N GLU A 59 25.68 8.06 3.40
CA GLU A 59 26.25 8.05 4.75
C GLU A 59 25.50 7.09 5.68
N MET A 60 24.17 7.03 5.59
CA MET A 60 23.35 6.18 6.48
C MET A 60 23.33 4.70 6.07
N SER A 61 23.60 4.40 4.79
CA SER A 61 23.85 3.03 4.31
C SER A 61 25.21 2.50 4.78
N LYS A 62 26.24 3.36 4.91
CA LYS A 62 27.56 2.96 5.44
C LYS A 62 27.47 2.53 6.90
N ILE A 63 26.73 3.25 7.74
CA ILE A 63 26.62 2.96 9.18
C ILE A 63 25.92 1.60 9.43
N SER A 64 24.80 1.35 8.75
CA SER A 64 24.07 0.08 8.89
C SER A 64 24.87 -1.09 8.32
N ASN A 65 25.51 -0.91 7.17
CA ASN A 65 26.40 -1.93 6.60
C ASN A 65 27.63 -2.19 7.49
N ASP A 66 28.16 -1.18 8.19
CA ASP A 66 29.30 -1.36 9.12
C ASP A 66 28.89 -2.15 10.37
N MET A 67 27.72 -1.86 10.95
CA MET A 67 27.19 -2.65 12.07
C MET A 67 26.89 -4.10 11.67
N VAL A 68 26.26 -4.29 10.51
CA VAL A 68 26.02 -5.64 9.94
C VAL A 68 27.33 -6.37 9.68
N LYS A 69 28.34 -5.69 9.11
CA LYS A 69 29.67 -6.26 8.91
C LYS A 69 30.32 -6.64 10.24
N LYS A 70 30.19 -5.81 11.28
CA LYS A 70 30.70 -6.12 12.63
C LYS A 70 30.05 -7.39 13.18
N LEU A 71 28.72 -7.52 13.09
CA LEU A 71 28.00 -8.74 13.49
C LEU A 71 28.49 -9.97 12.72
N LEU A 72 28.67 -9.87 11.40
CA LEU A 72 29.17 -10.98 10.59
C LEU A 72 30.65 -11.35 10.84
N MET A 73 31.49 -10.38 11.20
CA MET A 73 32.89 -10.62 11.54
C MET A 73 33.02 -11.28 12.91
N CYS A 74 32.12 -11.00 13.85
CA CYS A 74 32.03 -11.67 15.14
C CYS A 74 31.71 -13.17 15.02
N ASP A 75 31.03 -13.61 13.96
CA ASP A 75 30.74 -15.03 13.73
C ASP A 75 31.89 -15.76 13.02
N LYS A 76 32.70 -15.05 12.22
CA LYS A 76 33.87 -15.63 11.55
C LYS A 76 35.08 -15.79 12.47
N ASN A 77 35.17 -14.99 13.53
CA ASN A 77 36.28 -15.07 14.50
C ASN A 77 36.10 -16.17 15.57
N GLU A 78 34.88 -16.69 15.76
CA GLU A 78 34.64 -17.83 16.68
C GLU A 78 35.04 -19.19 16.08
N GLN A 79 35.31 -19.29 14.78
CA GLN A 79 35.76 -20.53 14.14
C GLN A 79 37.28 -20.66 13.99
N LYS A 80 38.09 -19.74 14.54
CA LYS A 80 39.57 -19.77 14.44
C LYS A 80 40.33 -19.61 15.76
N ILE A 81 39.67 -19.67 16.92
CA ILE A 81 40.35 -19.56 18.22
C ILE A 81 40.38 -20.92 18.92
N ASP A 82 41.55 -21.55 18.75
CA ASP A 82 42.31 -22.36 19.70
C ASP A 82 41.65 -23.51 20.47
N GLU A 83 42.05 -24.71 20.05
CA GLU A 83 42.70 -25.69 20.92
C GLU A 83 43.63 -25.03 21.96
N ASN A 84 43.12 -24.45 23.05
CA ASN A 84 43.83 -24.36 24.33
C ASN A 84 43.00 -23.66 25.43
N LYS A 85 42.85 -24.37 26.54
CA LYS A 85 42.68 -23.88 27.93
C LYS A 85 41.39 -23.14 28.30
N LYS A 86 40.50 -23.92 28.93
CA LYS A 86 39.87 -23.65 30.23
C LYS A 86 40.11 -22.23 30.80
N THR A 87 39.16 -21.31 30.65
CA THR A 87 38.68 -20.42 31.73
C THR A 87 37.59 -19.46 31.23
N LYS A 88 36.42 -19.50 31.91
CA LYS A 88 35.38 -18.45 31.99
C LYS A 88 34.49 -18.20 30.76
N ASP A 89 33.65 -19.17 30.43
CA ASP A 89 32.52 -18.99 29.50
C ASP A 89 31.25 -18.51 30.22
N SER A 90 31.06 -17.19 30.27
CA SER A 90 29.71 -16.60 30.41
C SER A 90 29.59 -15.14 29.96
N LEU A 91 30.58 -14.57 29.26
CA LEU A 91 30.63 -13.12 28.95
C LEU A 91 30.53 -12.65 27.47
N PRO A 92 30.57 -13.47 26.40
CA PRO A 92 30.43 -12.95 25.03
C PRO A 92 28.99 -12.88 24.46
N LYS A 93 28.01 -13.59 25.03
CA LYS A 93 26.66 -13.67 24.45
C LYS A 93 25.83 -12.38 24.60
N ILE A 94 26.02 -11.66 25.71
CA ILE A 94 25.20 -10.48 26.05
C ILE A 94 25.48 -9.31 25.09
N SER A 95 26.73 -9.16 24.61
CA SER A 95 27.07 -8.05 23.70
C SER A 95 26.51 -8.25 22.29
N LYS A 96 26.60 -9.48 21.74
CA LYS A 96 26.09 -9.78 20.39
C LYS A 96 24.57 -9.58 20.31
N GLU A 97 23.85 -10.00 21.34
CA GLU A 97 22.39 -9.85 21.41
C GLU A 97 21.99 -8.37 21.57
N TYR A 98 22.72 -7.59 22.37
CA TYR A 98 22.49 -6.15 22.51
C TYR A 98 22.69 -5.40 21.18
N ASP A 99 23.74 -5.75 20.44
CA ASP A 99 24.04 -5.14 19.13
C ASP A 99 22.97 -5.45 18.09
N GLU A 100 22.45 -6.69 18.07
CA GLU A 100 21.37 -7.08 17.16
C GLU A 100 20.04 -6.37 17.50
N VAL A 101 19.69 -6.26 18.78
CA VAL A 101 18.45 -5.58 19.21
C VAL A 101 18.48 -4.09 18.83
N GLU A 102 19.60 -3.41 19.01
CA GLU A 102 19.73 -2.00 18.64
C GLU A 102 19.71 -1.83 17.11
N LEU A 103 20.34 -2.74 16.36
CA LEU A 103 20.24 -2.75 14.91
C LEU A 103 18.80 -2.94 14.43
N LEU A 104 18.04 -3.87 15.02
CA LEU A 104 16.63 -4.08 14.68
C LEU A 104 15.77 -2.85 14.98
N ARG A 105 16.08 -2.10 16.06
CA ARG A 105 15.41 -0.81 16.34
C ARG A 105 15.71 0.25 15.30
N GLU A 106 16.96 0.32 14.83
CA GLU A 106 17.34 1.24 13.75
C GLU A 106 16.71 0.85 12.41
N ILE A 107 16.64 -0.45 12.10
CA ILE A 107 15.94 -0.95 10.90
C ILE A 107 14.44 -0.63 10.97
N ALA A 108 13.81 -0.80 12.14
CA ALA A 108 12.38 -0.53 12.34
C ALA A 108 11.98 0.93 12.07
N LYS A 109 12.90 1.89 12.19
CA LYS A 109 12.66 3.31 11.87
C LYS A 109 12.68 3.59 10.36
N ARG A 110 13.22 2.68 9.55
CA ARG A 110 13.35 2.91 8.11
C ARG A 110 11.99 2.72 7.40
N PRO A 111 11.69 3.56 6.40
CA PRO A 111 10.52 3.39 5.56
C PRO A 111 10.64 2.10 4.72
N LEU A 112 9.51 1.53 4.28
CA LEU A 112 9.51 0.27 3.52
C LEU A 112 10.18 0.42 2.14
N GLU A 113 10.14 1.63 1.59
CA GLU A 113 10.78 2.01 0.33
C GLU A 113 12.30 1.84 0.40
N TRP A 114 12.90 1.92 1.60
CA TRP A 114 14.33 1.74 1.78
C TRP A 114 14.80 0.33 1.40
N PHE A 115 13.94 -0.67 1.48
CA PHE A 115 14.27 -2.07 1.21
C PHE A 115 14.32 -2.40 -0.29
N LYS A 116 13.93 -1.48 -1.18
CA LYS A 116 13.79 -1.72 -2.64
C LYS A 116 15.08 -2.22 -3.31
N ASN A 117 16.24 -1.81 -2.80
CA ASN A 117 17.56 -2.11 -3.37
C ASN A 117 18.28 -3.27 -2.64
N MET A 118 17.57 -4.08 -1.85
CA MET A 118 18.18 -5.16 -1.05
C MET A 118 18.24 -6.51 -1.76
N LYS A 119 17.87 -6.56 -3.04
CA LYS A 119 17.79 -7.79 -3.83
C LYS A 119 19.12 -8.57 -3.81
N ASP A 120 20.23 -7.88 -4.05
CA ASP A 120 21.57 -8.48 -4.18
C ASP A 120 22.34 -8.57 -2.85
N VAL A 121 21.68 -8.28 -1.73
CA VAL A 121 22.30 -8.35 -0.40
C VAL A 121 22.53 -9.82 -0.02
N PRO A 122 23.73 -10.21 0.44
CA PRO A 122 24.00 -11.57 0.87
C PRO A 122 23.00 -12.07 1.92
N ASP A 123 22.53 -13.31 1.79
CA ASP A 123 21.53 -13.92 2.68
C ASP A 123 21.86 -13.80 4.18
N ALA A 124 23.15 -13.88 4.55
CA ALA A 124 23.59 -13.74 5.94
C ALA A 124 23.24 -12.37 6.52
N ILE A 125 23.27 -11.32 5.69
CA ILE A 125 22.87 -9.96 6.03
C ILE A 125 21.36 -9.82 5.93
N ALA A 126 20.79 -10.23 4.80
CA ALA A 126 19.37 -10.04 4.51
C ALA A 126 18.46 -10.71 5.55
N LYS A 127 18.90 -11.83 6.17
CA LYS A 127 18.22 -12.47 7.30
C LYS A 127 17.97 -11.54 8.49
N ILE A 128 18.88 -10.59 8.77
CA ILE A 128 18.72 -9.64 9.87
C ILE A 128 17.57 -8.67 9.54
N TYR A 129 17.57 -8.12 8.31
CA TYR A 129 16.50 -7.23 7.84
C TYR A 129 15.15 -7.96 7.74
N TYR A 130 15.18 -9.23 7.35
CA TYR A 130 13.98 -10.06 7.26
C TYR A 130 13.26 -10.23 8.60
N LYS A 131 13.98 -10.19 9.73
CA LYS A 131 13.35 -10.18 11.06
C LYS A 131 12.45 -8.97 11.27
N ASP A 132 12.82 -7.79 10.76
CA ASP A 132 11.96 -6.60 10.81
C ASP A 132 10.76 -6.73 9.85
N ILE A 133 10.96 -7.29 8.66
CA ILE A 133 9.85 -7.57 7.72
C ILE A 133 8.83 -8.52 8.36
N SER A 134 9.29 -9.60 8.98
CA SER A 134 8.43 -10.56 9.72
C SER A 134 7.66 -9.87 10.85
N ARG A 135 8.32 -8.98 11.62
CA ARG A 135 7.67 -8.17 12.66
C ARG A 135 6.57 -7.29 12.07
N ARG A 136 6.80 -6.68 10.90
CA ARG A 136 5.80 -5.83 10.23
C ARG A 136 4.60 -6.63 9.75
N TRP A 137 4.79 -7.85 9.24
CA TRP A 137 3.68 -8.76 8.91
C TRP A 137 2.80 -9.08 10.13
N GLN A 138 3.41 -9.40 11.26
CA GLN A 138 2.67 -9.63 12.52
C GLN A 138 1.85 -8.41 12.94
N GLN A 139 2.38 -7.20 12.73
CA GLN A 139 1.63 -5.97 12.97
C GLN A 139 0.48 -5.79 11.97
N SER A 140 0.70 -6.13 10.70
CA SER A 140 -0.32 -6.08 9.65
C SER A 140 -1.50 -7.03 9.93
N GLU A 141 -1.28 -8.22 10.49
CA GLU A 141 -2.36 -9.15 10.90
C GLU A 141 -3.32 -8.51 11.91
N ILE A 142 -2.78 -7.71 12.84
CA ILE A 142 -3.59 -6.97 13.82
C ILE A 142 -4.41 -5.91 13.09
N ARG A 143 -3.77 -5.16 12.18
CA ARG A 143 -4.43 -4.09 11.41
C ARG A 143 -5.57 -4.60 10.54
N ILE A 144 -5.48 -5.79 9.95
CA ILE A 144 -6.60 -6.40 9.20
C ILE A 144 -7.82 -6.52 10.12
N LYS A 145 -7.66 -7.16 11.28
CA LYS A 145 -8.75 -7.40 12.22
C LYS A 145 -9.38 -6.11 12.73
N GLU A 146 -8.54 -5.11 13.03
CA GLU A 146 -9.00 -3.77 13.41
C GLU A 146 -9.79 -3.09 12.27
N THR A 147 -9.40 -3.32 11.01
CA THR A 147 -10.07 -2.76 9.83
C THR A 147 -11.40 -3.48 9.54
N GLU A 148 -11.45 -4.80 9.67
CA GLU A 148 -12.70 -5.58 9.60
C GLU A 148 -13.71 -5.10 10.65
N GLU A 149 -13.27 -4.94 11.89
CA GLU A 149 -14.10 -4.41 12.98
C GLU A 149 -14.56 -2.98 12.68
N LEU A 150 -13.65 -2.12 12.18
CA LEU A 150 -13.97 -0.74 11.81
C LEU A 150 -15.09 -0.69 10.77
N LEU A 151 -14.98 -1.46 9.67
CA LEU A 151 -15.98 -1.49 8.60
C LEU A 151 -17.32 -2.03 9.09
N SER A 152 -17.31 -3.08 9.92
CA SER A 152 -18.54 -3.70 10.44
C SER A 152 -19.37 -2.80 11.35
N ASN A 153 -18.75 -1.77 11.94
CA ASN A 153 -19.38 -0.83 12.86
C ASN A 153 -20.00 0.40 12.16
N VAL A 154 -19.77 0.58 10.86
CA VAL A 154 -20.29 1.70 10.09
C VAL A 154 -21.80 1.51 9.88
N LYS A 155 -22.59 2.52 10.22
CA LYS A 155 -24.04 2.51 10.03
C LYS A 155 -24.43 3.24 8.75
N TYR A 156 -25.26 2.61 7.95
CA TYR A 156 -25.80 3.16 6.71
C TYR A 156 -27.28 2.79 6.57
N GLU A 157 -27.98 3.45 5.66
CA GLU A 157 -29.37 3.14 5.32
C GLU A 157 -29.40 2.12 4.16
N ASP A 158 -30.37 1.20 4.16
CA ASP A 158 -30.50 0.23 3.07
C ASP A 158 -30.70 0.94 1.73
N ARG A 159 -29.94 0.53 0.71
CA ARG A 159 -29.91 1.08 -0.66
C ARG A 159 -29.43 2.54 -0.72
N SER A 160 -28.57 2.95 0.21
CA SER A 160 -27.98 4.29 0.21
C SER A 160 -26.65 4.33 -0.55
N LEU A 161 -26.14 5.54 -0.80
CA LEU A 161 -24.82 5.73 -1.39
C LEU A 161 -23.71 5.26 -0.43
N GLU A 162 -23.96 5.35 0.87
CA GLU A 162 -23.07 4.87 1.91
C GLU A 162 -22.93 3.34 1.89
N GLU A 163 -24.00 2.60 1.57
CA GLU A 163 -23.91 1.15 1.35
C GLU A 163 -22.94 0.80 0.21
N ASP A 164 -23.11 1.42 -0.97
CA ASP A 164 -22.23 1.22 -2.14
C ASP A 164 -20.77 1.58 -1.84
N ARG A 165 -20.54 2.66 -1.08
CA ARG A 165 -19.19 3.06 -0.65
C ARG A 165 -18.57 2.02 0.28
N LEU A 166 -19.35 1.50 1.23
CA LEU A 166 -18.85 0.50 2.16
C LEU A 166 -18.56 -0.84 1.47
N GLU A 167 -19.37 -1.22 0.48
CA GLU A 167 -19.13 -2.42 -0.35
C GLU A 167 -17.76 -2.32 -1.05
N ILE A 168 -17.44 -1.18 -1.67
CA ILE A 168 -16.17 -1.00 -2.37
C ILE A 168 -14.98 -0.90 -1.39
N LEU A 169 -15.18 -0.36 -0.19
CA LEU A 169 -14.17 -0.42 0.87
C LEU A 169 -13.92 -1.86 1.33
N GLY A 170 -14.97 -2.69 1.37
CA GLY A 170 -14.86 -4.13 1.60
C GLY A 170 -14.05 -4.82 0.51
N GLU A 171 -14.30 -4.53 -0.77
CA GLU A 171 -13.49 -5.03 -1.88
C GLU A 171 -12.01 -4.61 -1.74
N LEU A 172 -11.73 -3.36 -1.34
CA LEU A 172 -10.36 -2.89 -1.10
C LEU A 172 -9.70 -3.63 0.07
N LEU A 173 -10.44 -3.95 1.13
CA LEU A 173 -9.94 -4.78 2.23
C LEU A 173 -9.62 -6.20 1.77
N ASP A 174 -10.50 -6.81 0.97
CA ASP A 174 -10.24 -8.12 0.37
C ASP A 174 -8.95 -8.10 -0.46
N LYS A 175 -8.73 -7.04 -1.26
CA LYS A 175 -7.46 -6.83 -1.96
C LYS A 175 -6.29 -6.67 -0.99
N ALA A 176 -6.41 -5.92 0.09
CA ALA A 176 -5.34 -5.83 1.09
C ALA A 176 -4.99 -7.22 1.65
N THR A 177 -5.98 -8.07 1.92
CA THR A 177 -5.80 -9.44 2.42
C THR A 177 -5.06 -10.35 1.43
N GLN A 178 -5.20 -10.16 0.12
CA GLN A 178 -4.44 -10.94 -0.89
C GLN A 178 -2.91 -10.82 -0.74
N SER A 179 -2.42 -9.74 -0.11
CA SER A 179 -1.00 -9.61 0.21
C SER A 179 -0.49 -10.73 1.13
N PHE A 180 -1.34 -11.21 2.06
CA PHE A 180 -1.04 -12.34 2.93
C PHE A 180 -1.07 -13.66 2.17
N GLU A 181 -2.04 -13.86 1.28
CA GLU A 181 -2.13 -15.08 0.47
C GLU A 181 -0.86 -15.30 -0.37
N ILE A 182 -0.35 -14.24 -1.01
CA ILE A 182 0.89 -14.28 -1.80
C ILE A 182 2.10 -14.56 -0.89
N PHE A 183 2.16 -13.88 0.27
CA PHE A 183 3.23 -14.09 1.25
C PHE A 183 3.27 -15.56 1.74
N GLU A 184 2.13 -16.11 2.14
CA GLU A 184 1.97 -17.47 2.65
C GLU A 184 2.31 -18.52 1.59
N GLU A 185 1.86 -18.33 0.34
CA GLU A 185 2.17 -19.24 -0.77
C GLU A 185 3.69 -19.39 -0.98
N HIS A 186 4.44 -18.32 -0.74
CA HIS A 186 5.88 -18.31 -0.94
C HIS A 186 6.67 -18.59 0.33
N GLU A 187 6.06 -18.71 1.51
CA GLU A 187 6.75 -18.92 2.80
C GLU A 187 7.71 -20.12 2.76
N ASN A 188 7.25 -21.26 2.23
CA ASN A 188 8.01 -22.51 2.21
C ASN A 188 8.94 -22.68 0.98
N ARG A 189 8.96 -21.70 0.08
CA ARG A 189 9.79 -21.75 -1.13
C ARG A 189 11.22 -21.30 -0.83
N LYS A 190 12.20 -21.89 -1.53
CA LYS A 190 13.62 -21.51 -1.43
C LYS A 190 13.88 -20.23 -2.23
N VAL A 191 13.48 -19.09 -1.67
CA VAL A 191 13.72 -17.75 -2.23
C VAL A 191 14.83 -17.07 -1.41
N PRO A 192 15.86 -16.47 -2.06
CA PRO A 192 16.91 -15.72 -1.35
C PRO A 192 16.33 -14.65 -0.44
N TYR A 193 16.95 -14.42 0.73
CA TYR A 193 16.42 -13.48 1.72
C TYR A 193 16.44 -12.03 1.21
N GLY A 194 17.43 -11.66 0.40
CA GLY A 194 17.48 -10.33 -0.24
C GLY A 194 16.25 -10.10 -1.13
N HIS A 195 15.85 -11.12 -1.90
CA HIS A 195 14.66 -11.08 -2.74
C HIS A 195 13.39 -11.01 -1.88
N ARG A 196 13.29 -11.84 -0.83
CA ARG A 196 12.15 -11.79 0.11
C ARG A 196 11.96 -10.42 0.71
N VAL A 197 13.04 -9.80 1.19
CA VAL A 197 13.00 -8.46 1.80
C VAL A 197 12.42 -7.44 0.81
N VAL A 198 12.86 -7.43 -0.44
CA VAL A 198 12.34 -6.52 -1.48
C VAL A 198 10.87 -6.79 -1.78
N LEU A 199 10.52 -8.06 -2.04
CA LEU A 199 9.19 -8.45 -2.50
C LEU A 199 8.15 -8.31 -1.39
N GLU A 200 8.45 -8.76 -0.18
CA GLU A 200 7.55 -8.63 0.97
C GLU A 200 7.44 -7.18 1.44
N ALA A 201 8.50 -6.37 1.36
CA ALA A 201 8.38 -4.93 1.62
C ALA A 201 7.42 -4.26 0.63
N ARG A 202 7.45 -4.66 -0.65
CA ARG A 202 6.53 -4.17 -1.67
C ARG A 202 5.08 -4.58 -1.40
N LEU A 203 4.83 -5.83 -0.98
CA LEU A 203 3.49 -6.26 -0.54
C LEU A 203 3.01 -5.42 0.65
N LEU A 204 3.87 -5.21 1.65
CA LEU A 204 3.55 -4.39 2.83
C LEU A 204 3.27 -2.92 2.47
N ILE A 205 3.93 -2.34 1.47
CA ILE A 205 3.63 -0.97 1.00
C ILE A 205 2.19 -0.91 0.47
N VAL A 206 1.83 -1.80 -0.45
CA VAL A 206 0.48 -1.83 -1.05
C VAL A 206 -0.58 -2.10 0.01
N PHE A 207 -0.34 -3.09 0.87
CA PHE A 207 -1.20 -3.38 2.01
C PHE A 207 -1.41 -2.14 2.89
N ASN A 208 -0.33 -1.49 3.32
CA ASN A 208 -0.42 -0.34 4.21
C ASN A 208 -1.15 0.83 3.55
N ASN A 209 -0.95 1.05 2.25
CA ASN A 209 -1.64 2.10 1.50
C ASN A 209 -3.15 1.84 1.44
N ALA A 210 -3.57 0.62 1.11
CA ALA A 210 -4.97 0.22 1.07
C ALA A 210 -5.63 0.39 2.45
N ILE A 211 -5.03 -0.15 3.51
CA ILE A 211 -5.55 -0.03 4.88
C ILE A 211 -5.61 1.44 5.30
N ASN A 212 -4.55 2.23 5.09
CA ASN A 212 -4.54 3.66 5.43
C ASN A 212 -5.64 4.44 4.72
N LEU A 213 -5.91 4.11 3.45
CA LEU A 213 -6.99 4.72 2.68
C LEU A 213 -8.36 4.38 3.27
N ILE A 214 -8.59 3.13 3.66
CA ILE A 214 -9.83 2.72 4.35
C ILE A 214 -10.03 3.53 5.63
N TYR A 215 -9.03 3.60 6.51
CA TYR A 215 -9.10 4.41 7.73
C TYR A 215 -9.39 5.88 7.43
N LYS A 216 -8.74 6.45 6.42
CA LYS A 216 -8.95 7.85 6.01
C LYS A 216 -10.40 8.09 5.59
N ILE A 217 -10.96 7.22 4.75
CA ILE A 217 -12.33 7.37 4.25
C ILE A 217 -13.34 7.15 5.38
N ILE A 218 -13.18 6.11 6.21
CA ILE A 218 -14.10 5.85 7.31
C ILE A 218 -14.10 6.97 8.36
N ASN A 219 -12.94 7.55 8.68
CA ASN A 219 -12.86 8.70 9.59
C ASN A 219 -13.60 9.94 9.06
N GLU A 220 -13.82 10.00 7.75
CA GLU A 220 -14.47 11.10 7.05
C GLU A 220 -15.78 10.66 6.37
N PHE A 221 -16.34 9.52 6.78
CA PHE A 221 -17.40 8.84 6.03
C PHE A 221 -18.63 9.71 5.82
N ASP A 222 -19.01 10.48 6.84
CA ASP A 222 -20.17 11.36 6.83
C ASP A 222 -19.99 12.63 5.98
N LYS A 223 -18.76 12.97 5.54
CA LYS A 223 -18.49 14.23 4.82
C LYS A 223 -19.17 14.30 3.45
N LEU A 224 -19.46 13.17 2.83
CA LEU A 224 -20.07 13.09 1.50
C LEU A 224 -21.59 12.87 1.54
N LYS A 225 -22.22 12.96 2.72
CA LYS A 225 -23.68 12.81 2.84
C LYS A 225 -24.42 13.82 1.97
N GLY A 226 -25.16 13.32 0.98
CA GLY A 226 -25.90 14.13 0.02
C GLY A 226 -25.06 14.70 -1.14
N ASP A 227 -23.76 14.42 -1.20
CA ASP A 227 -22.88 14.85 -2.30
C ASP A 227 -22.63 13.69 -3.29
N GLN A 228 -23.56 13.52 -4.23
CA GLN A 228 -23.47 12.47 -5.25
C GLN A 228 -22.18 12.56 -6.10
N VAL A 229 -21.69 13.77 -6.37
CA VAL A 229 -20.50 13.95 -7.21
C VAL A 229 -19.26 13.50 -6.44
N GLY A 230 -19.11 13.97 -5.20
CA GLY A 230 -18.01 13.52 -4.33
C GLY A 230 -18.01 12.01 -4.10
N VAL A 231 -19.19 11.40 -3.92
CA VAL A 231 -19.31 9.93 -3.82
C VAL A 231 -18.82 9.24 -5.09
N ASN A 232 -19.24 9.70 -6.28
CA ASN A 232 -18.80 9.09 -7.54
C ASN A 232 -17.29 9.24 -7.76
N ASP A 233 -16.70 10.39 -7.39
CA ASP A 233 -15.26 10.62 -7.51
C ASP A 233 -14.47 9.72 -6.55
N GLU A 234 -14.92 9.58 -5.29
CA GLU A 234 -14.30 8.66 -4.32
C GLU A 234 -14.39 7.21 -4.81
N ARG A 235 -15.55 6.82 -5.36
CA ARG A 235 -15.78 5.49 -5.93
C ARG A 235 -14.80 5.18 -7.05
N ASP A 236 -14.61 6.12 -7.97
CA ASP A 236 -13.71 5.94 -9.11
C ASP A 236 -12.24 5.89 -8.66
N GLN A 237 -11.86 6.67 -7.63
CA GLN A 237 -10.55 6.57 -6.98
C GLN A 237 -10.36 5.19 -6.34
N LEU A 238 -11.31 4.71 -5.55
CA LEU A 238 -11.23 3.39 -4.92
C LEU A 238 -11.08 2.26 -5.96
N ARG A 239 -11.81 2.35 -7.08
CA ARG A 239 -11.66 1.41 -8.19
C ARG A 239 -10.28 1.48 -8.85
N TYR A 240 -9.65 2.66 -8.88
CA TYR A 240 -8.26 2.79 -9.34
C TYR A 240 -7.30 2.08 -8.37
N GLU A 241 -7.46 2.28 -7.07
CA GLU A 241 -6.64 1.64 -6.03
C GLU A 241 -6.75 0.11 -6.03
N ILE A 242 -7.97 -0.42 -6.21
CA ILE A 242 -8.21 -1.87 -6.35
C ILE A 242 -7.42 -2.44 -7.55
N ARG A 243 -7.48 -1.77 -8.71
CA ARG A 243 -6.72 -2.18 -9.90
C ARG A 243 -5.20 -2.05 -9.70
N TYR A 244 -4.76 -1.03 -8.98
CA TYR A 244 -3.35 -0.85 -8.63
C TYR A 244 -2.85 -2.01 -7.76
N CYS A 245 -3.63 -2.41 -6.75
CA CYS A 245 -3.33 -3.57 -5.92
C CYS A 245 -3.15 -4.84 -6.79
N ASP A 246 -4.11 -5.14 -7.66
CA ASP A 246 -4.06 -6.30 -8.57
C ASP A 246 -2.81 -6.32 -9.47
N ALA A 247 -2.45 -5.17 -10.02
CA ALA A 247 -1.27 -5.03 -10.86
C ALA A 247 0.02 -5.33 -10.08
N VAL A 248 0.17 -4.74 -8.89
CA VAL A 248 1.37 -4.97 -8.06
C VAL A 248 1.43 -6.40 -7.54
N TYR A 249 0.30 -6.98 -7.13
CA TYR A 249 0.25 -8.36 -6.67
C TYR A 249 0.64 -9.36 -7.76
N THR A 250 0.15 -9.17 -8.97
CA THR A 250 0.55 -9.97 -10.14
C THR A 250 2.06 -9.89 -10.35
N GLU A 251 2.61 -8.67 -10.37
CA GLU A 251 4.04 -8.43 -10.58
C GLU A 251 4.91 -9.03 -9.47
N VAL A 252 4.53 -8.85 -8.21
CA VAL A 252 5.28 -9.37 -7.06
C VAL A 252 5.23 -10.89 -7.02
N HIS A 253 4.06 -11.48 -7.26
CA HIS A 253 3.89 -12.93 -7.33
C HIS A 253 4.76 -13.52 -8.45
N GLU A 254 4.76 -12.92 -9.65
CA GLU A 254 5.63 -13.34 -10.75
C GLU A 254 7.13 -13.29 -10.34
N ARG A 255 7.56 -12.23 -9.65
CA ARG A 255 8.95 -12.09 -9.19
C ARG A 255 9.32 -13.09 -8.10
N PHE A 256 8.39 -13.48 -7.22
CA PHE A 256 8.61 -14.60 -6.31
C PHE A 256 8.81 -15.91 -7.06
N LEU A 257 7.98 -16.21 -8.07
CA LEU A 257 8.13 -17.40 -8.91
C LEU A 257 9.45 -17.39 -9.66
N LYS A 258 9.83 -16.26 -10.28
CA LYS A 258 11.13 -16.11 -10.96
C LYS A 258 12.29 -16.31 -9.99
N SER A 259 12.24 -15.71 -8.79
CA SER A 259 13.25 -15.92 -7.75
C SER A 259 13.38 -17.38 -7.35
N TYR A 260 12.25 -18.08 -7.21
CA TYR A 260 12.23 -19.50 -6.85
C TYR A 260 12.78 -20.41 -7.97
N LEU A 261 12.55 -20.03 -9.24
CA LEU A 261 13.04 -20.73 -10.43
C LEU A 261 14.44 -20.27 -10.88
N GLU A 262 15.10 -19.42 -10.10
CA GLU A 262 16.42 -18.84 -10.42
C GLU A 262 16.44 -18.07 -11.76
N MET A 263 15.33 -17.41 -12.09
CA MET A 263 15.16 -16.55 -13.27
C MET A 263 15.33 -15.06 -12.92
N GLU A 264 15.78 -14.29 -13.91
CA GLU A 264 15.99 -12.84 -13.80
C GLU A 264 14.67 -12.05 -13.77
N TRP A 265 14.64 -11.00 -12.94
CA TRP A 265 13.55 -10.01 -12.83
C TRP A 265 14.05 -8.69 -12.26
#